data_AF-A0A4Y2IJL8-F1
#
_entry.id   AF-A0A4Y2IJL8-F1
#
_cell.length_a   1.000
_cell.length_b   1.000
_cell.length_c   1.000
_cell.angle_alpha   90.00
_cell.angle_beta   90.00
_cell.angle_gamma   90.00
#
_symmetry.space_group_name_H-M   'P 1'
#
loop_
_entity.id
_entity.type
_entity.pdbx_description
1 polymer ?
#
loop_
_entity_poly.entity_id
_entity_poly.type
_entity_poly.pdbx_seq_one_letter_code
_entity_poly.pdbx_strand_id
1 'polypeptide(L)'
;MLSSPFFPSQNAQRMIPSWLATVLRGWIRKANSTTPLDDAILYLVLLMMLVPCIVFCVIAILLCEVMGTDDNDAFPGYSRKRMKKEKTWKKVEVKKKRNSGEEYTYLDTRITVVPARQIGEPCSCQCLSKIGQDNVQRIFNAFWELGNYDLQNSYLYQSW
;
A
#
# COMPACT_ATOMS: atom_id res chain seq x y z
N MET A 1 27.48 21.36 -13.52
CA MET A 1 27.76 19.95 -13.79
C MET A 1 28.71 19.45 -12.72
N LEU A 2 28.26 18.53 -11.87
CA LEU A 2 29.04 17.51 -11.16
C LEU A 2 28.03 16.77 -10.26
N SER A 3 27.41 15.74 -10.82
CA SER A 3 26.53 14.80 -10.12
C SER A 3 27.38 13.89 -9.25
N SER A 4 27.14 13.89 -7.93
CA SER A 4 27.76 12.95 -7.00
C SER A 4 27.26 11.52 -7.26
N PRO A 5 28.11 10.48 -7.19
CA PRO A 5 27.66 9.10 -7.31
C PRO A 5 26.91 8.67 -6.05
N PHE A 6 25.73 8.09 -6.26
CA PHE A 6 24.95 7.37 -5.26
C PHE A 6 25.75 6.12 -4.82
N PHE A 7 26.31 6.14 -3.62
CA PHE A 7 26.92 4.94 -3.01
C PHE A 7 25.78 4.04 -2.48
N PRO A 8 25.63 2.80 -2.98
CA PRO A 8 24.76 1.83 -2.34
C PRO A 8 25.36 1.47 -0.97
N SER A 9 24.52 1.56 0.06
CA SER A 9 24.77 1.07 1.42
C SER A 9 25.49 -0.28 1.41
N GLN A 10 26.66 -0.37 2.06
CA GLN A 10 27.49 -1.57 2.17
C GLN A 10 26.85 -2.71 3.00
N ASN A 11 25.57 -2.62 3.38
CA ASN A 11 24.93 -3.60 4.26
C ASN A 11 24.26 -4.80 3.55
N ALA A 12 24.44 -4.96 2.24
CA ALA A 12 23.81 -6.08 1.49
C ALA A 12 24.73 -7.29 1.22
N GLN A 13 25.99 -7.30 1.68
CA GLN A 13 26.96 -8.36 1.33
C GLN A 13 27.19 -9.45 2.38
N ARG A 14 26.32 -9.60 3.39
CA ARG A 14 26.49 -10.65 4.42
C ARG A 14 25.24 -11.50 4.62
N MET A 15 24.85 -12.27 3.61
CA MET A 15 23.85 -13.34 3.80
C MET A 15 24.11 -14.59 2.95
N ILE A 16 25.38 -14.98 2.78
CA ILE A 16 25.66 -16.36 2.36
C ILE A 16 26.54 -17.00 3.43
N PRO A 17 25.97 -17.87 4.28
CA PRO A 17 26.75 -18.63 5.25
C PRO A 17 27.90 -19.39 4.57
N SER A 18 29.09 -19.39 5.18
CA SER A 18 30.31 -20.03 4.64
C SER A 18 30.10 -21.49 4.22
N TRP A 19 29.27 -22.22 4.96
CA TRP A 19 28.91 -23.60 4.63
C TRP A 19 28.13 -23.69 3.31
N LEU A 20 27.23 -22.75 3.04
CA LEU A 20 26.45 -22.68 1.81
C LEU A 20 27.33 -22.41 0.58
N ALA A 21 28.32 -21.53 0.71
CA ALA A 21 29.29 -21.25 -0.36
C ALA A 21 30.15 -22.49 -0.69
N THR A 22 30.38 -23.36 0.28
CA THR A 22 31.18 -24.59 0.10
C THR A 22 30.35 -25.68 -0.57
N VAL A 23 29.08 -25.82 -0.19
CA VAL A 23 28.11 -26.72 -0.85
C VAL A 23 27.88 -26.30 -2.31
N LEU A 24 27.69 -25.00 -2.57
CA LEU A 24 27.51 -24.47 -3.92
C LEU A 24 28.72 -24.73 -4.82
N ARG A 25 29.95 -24.53 -4.31
CA ARG A 25 31.18 -24.83 -5.06
C ARG A 25 31.33 -26.32 -5.38
N GLY A 26 30.90 -27.21 -4.49
CA GLY A 26 30.87 -28.66 -4.72
C GLY A 26 29.88 -29.05 -5.82
N TRP A 27 28.67 -28.46 -5.78
CA TRP A 27 27.64 -28.67 -6.79
C TRP A 27 28.07 -28.21 -8.20
N ILE A 28 28.69 -27.02 -8.29
CA ILE A 28 29.17 -26.46 -9.58
C ILE A 28 30.25 -27.35 -10.21
N ARG A 29 31.17 -27.93 -9.43
CA ARG A 29 32.18 -28.86 -9.98
C ARG A 29 31.56 -30.17 -10.49
N LYS A 30 30.51 -30.67 -9.83
CA LYS A 30 29.82 -31.90 -10.26
C LYS A 30 29.06 -31.69 -11.57
N ALA A 31 28.43 -30.52 -11.73
CA ALA A 31 27.70 -30.14 -12.95
C ALA A 31 28.58 -29.98 -14.21
N ASN A 32 29.88 -29.73 -14.05
CA ASN A 32 30.81 -29.60 -15.19
C ASN A 32 31.45 -30.93 -15.63
N SER A 33 31.03 -32.07 -15.07
CA SER A 33 31.61 -33.40 -15.36
C SER A 33 30.63 -34.38 -16.03
N THR A 34 29.44 -33.92 -16.37
CA THR A 34 28.36 -34.75 -16.92
C THR A 34 28.47 -34.90 -18.42
N THR A 35 28.32 -36.14 -18.88
CA THR A 35 28.28 -36.51 -20.29
C THR A 35 26.87 -36.27 -20.84
N PRO A 36 26.65 -36.13 -22.16
CA PRO A 36 25.34 -35.76 -22.74
C PRO A 36 24.19 -36.76 -22.48
N LEU A 37 24.50 -37.95 -21.93
CA LEU A 37 23.50 -38.93 -21.50
C LEU A 37 22.98 -38.66 -20.07
N ASP A 38 23.73 -37.89 -19.28
CA ASP A 38 23.38 -37.50 -17.90
C ASP A 38 22.46 -36.27 -17.87
N ASP A 39 22.45 -35.45 -18.92
CA ASP A 39 21.60 -34.27 -19.03
C ASP A 39 20.11 -34.67 -19.03
N ALA A 40 19.74 -35.74 -19.72
CA ALA A 40 18.37 -36.26 -19.72
C ALA A 40 17.93 -36.72 -18.32
N ILE A 41 18.84 -37.32 -17.55
CA ILE A 41 18.58 -37.74 -16.16
C ILE A 41 18.47 -36.51 -15.25
N LEU A 42 19.33 -35.51 -15.44
CA LEU A 42 19.25 -34.22 -14.75
C LEU A 42 17.93 -33.50 -15.06
N TYR A 43 17.47 -33.49 -16.32
CA TYR A 43 16.17 -32.95 -16.70
C TYR A 43 15.02 -33.74 -16.08
N LEU A 44 15.08 -35.07 -16.05
CA LEU A 44 14.05 -35.90 -15.40
C LEU A 44 14.00 -35.68 -13.88
N VAL A 45 15.15 -35.60 -13.22
CA VAL A 45 15.24 -35.31 -11.78
C VAL A 45 14.77 -33.88 -11.48
N LEU A 46 15.13 -32.91 -12.31
CA LEU A 46 14.68 -31.53 -12.18
C LEU A 46 13.16 -31.42 -12.41
N LEU A 47 12.61 -32.16 -13.38
CA LEU A 47 11.17 -32.25 -13.63
C LEU A 47 10.45 -32.88 -12.45
N MET A 48 10.99 -33.98 -11.88
CA MET A 48 10.43 -34.67 -10.72
C MET A 48 10.44 -33.79 -9.45
N MET A 49 11.34 -32.82 -9.35
CA MET A 49 11.41 -31.91 -8.19
C MET A 49 10.64 -30.59 -8.40
N LEU A 50 10.65 -30.03 -9.62
CA LEU A 50 10.00 -28.75 -9.92
C LEU A 50 8.50 -28.90 -10.14
N VAL A 51 8.03 -29.97 -10.79
CA VAL A 51 6.59 -30.17 -11.05
C VAL A 51 5.78 -30.27 -9.76
N PRO A 52 6.14 -31.09 -8.74
CA PRO A 52 5.38 -31.12 -7.50
C PRO A 52 5.47 -29.80 -6.72
N CYS A 53 6.59 -29.07 -6.77
CA CYS A 53 6.68 -27.73 -6.18
C CYS A 53 5.73 -26.73 -6.84
N ILE A 54 5.65 -26.72 -8.17
CA ILE A 54 4.75 -25.82 -8.91
C ILE A 54 3.29 -26.19 -8.65
N VAL A 55 2.95 -27.49 -8.67
CA VAL A 55 1.61 -27.98 -8.37
C VAL A 55 1.21 -27.64 -6.93
N PHE A 56 2.11 -27.83 -5.96
CA PHE A 56 1.85 -27.47 -4.57
C PHE A 56 1.69 -25.96 -4.37
N CYS A 57 2.49 -25.13 -5.06
CA CYS A 57 2.35 -23.68 -5.03
C CYS A 57 1.01 -23.22 -5.62
N VAL A 58 0.59 -23.76 -6.76
CA VAL A 58 -0.70 -23.41 -7.38
C VAL A 58 -1.86 -23.86 -6.50
N ILE A 59 -1.80 -25.06 -5.92
CA ILE A 59 -2.81 -25.56 -4.97
C ILE A 59 -2.87 -24.67 -3.71
N ALA A 60 -1.72 -24.26 -3.16
CA ALA A 60 -1.68 -23.37 -2.00
C ALA A 60 -2.27 -21.98 -2.32
N ILE A 61 -1.97 -21.42 -3.50
CA ILE A 61 -2.54 -20.14 -3.96
C ILE A 61 -4.07 -20.25 -4.11
N LEU A 62 -4.57 -21.33 -4.73
CA LEU A 62 -6.01 -21.56 -4.89
C LEU A 62 -6.73 -21.85 -3.57
N LEU A 63 -6.08 -22.53 -2.63
CA LEU A 63 -6.64 -22.75 -1.29
C LEU A 63 -6.62 -21.47 -0.43
N CYS A 64 -5.68 -20.57 -0.67
CA CYS A 64 -5.66 -19.25 -0.02
C CYS A 64 -6.85 -18.37 -0.43
N GLU A 65 -7.43 -18.53 -1.62
CA GLU A 65 -8.61 -17.77 -2.04
C GLU A 65 -9.91 -18.24 -1.35
N VAL A 66 -9.95 -19.45 -0.79
CA VAL A 66 -11.17 -20.05 -0.19
C VAL A 66 -11.22 -19.94 1.34
N MET A 67 -10.11 -19.61 2.01
CA MET A 67 -10.06 -19.44 3.47
C MET A 67 -10.34 -17.99 3.88
N GLY A 68 -11.59 -17.55 3.66
CA GLY A 68 -12.15 -16.35 4.26
C GLY A 68 -13.31 -16.72 5.17
N THR A 69 -13.04 -16.96 6.46
CA THR A 69 -14.07 -16.96 7.51
C THR A 69 -13.55 -16.25 8.75
N ASP A 70 -14.05 -15.03 8.91
CA ASP A 70 -13.93 -14.17 10.08
C ASP A 70 -14.79 -14.70 11.24
N ASP A 71 -14.34 -15.71 11.97
CA ASP A 71 -15.03 -16.14 13.20
C ASP A 71 -14.08 -16.03 14.41
N ASN A 72 -14.20 -14.89 15.09
CA ASN A 72 -13.50 -14.57 16.32
C ASN A 72 -14.17 -15.27 17.51
N ASP A 73 -13.90 -16.55 17.70
CA ASP A 73 -14.31 -17.27 18.89
C ASP A 73 -13.40 -16.90 20.07
N ALA A 74 -13.99 -16.15 20.99
CA ALA A 74 -13.32 -15.58 22.15
C ALA A 74 -13.23 -16.59 23.29
N PHE A 75 -12.02 -17.01 23.63
CA PHE A 75 -11.74 -17.70 24.90
C PHE A 75 -12.00 -16.76 26.10
N PRO A 76 -12.86 -17.14 27.06
CA PRO A 76 -13.12 -16.34 28.25
C PRO A 76 -11.97 -16.51 29.23
N GLY A 77 -11.08 -15.53 29.35
CA GLY A 77 -10.06 -15.56 30.42
C GLY A 77 -8.86 -14.62 30.27
N TYR A 78 -8.57 -14.11 29.06
CA TYR A 78 -7.57 -13.06 28.89
C TYR A 78 -8.27 -11.73 28.65
N SER A 79 -7.82 -10.65 29.33
CA SER A 79 -8.22 -9.29 28.98
C SER A 79 -7.86 -9.06 27.51
N ARG A 80 -8.86 -9.17 26.63
CA ARG A 80 -8.66 -9.02 25.19
C ARG A 80 -8.15 -7.61 24.94
N LYS A 81 -6.89 -7.48 24.52
CA LYS A 81 -6.37 -6.23 23.95
C LYS A 81 -7.40 -5.76 22.92
N ARG A 82 -7.95 -4.57 23.13
CA ARG A 82 -9.01 -4.03 22.27
C ARG A 82 -8.52 -4.07 20.82
N MET A 83 -9.19 -4.85 19.97
CA MET A 83 -8.85 -4.90 18.56
C MET A 83 -8.93 -3.49 17.96
N LYS A 84 -7.88 -3.08 17.25
CA LYS A 84 -7.77 -1.74 16.64
C LYS A 84 -8.75 -1.63 15.48
N LYS A 85 -9.99 -1.21 15.75
CA LYS A 85 -10.99 -0.91 14.71
C LYS A 85 -10.79 0.49 14.14
N GLU A 86 -9.68 0.71 13.45
CA GLU A 86 -9.26 2.05 12.97
C GLU A 86 -10.32 2.72 12.08
N LYS A 87 -10.98 1.96 11.20
CA LYS A 87 -12.04 2.47 10.31
C LYS A 87 -13.29 2.97 11.05
N THR A 88 -13.58 2.45 12.25
CA THR A 88 -14.78 2.80 13.02
C THR A 88 -14.52 3.90 14.05
N TRP A 89 -13.30 4.44 14.11
CA TRP A 89 -13.00 5.50 15.05
C TRP A 89 -13.66 6.79 14.55
N LYS A 90 -14.52 7.37 15.40
CA LYS A 90 -15.19 8.66 15.13
C LYS A 90 -14.23 9.76 14.65
N LYS A 91 -12.98 9.75 15.14
CA LYS A 91 -11.91 10.65 14.67
C LYS A 91 -11.54 10.46 13.19
N VAL A 92 -11.50 9.21 12.72
CA VAL A 92 -11.21 8.87 11.32
C VAL A 92 -12.38 9.28 10.42
N GLU A 93 -13.62 9.03 10.85
CA GLU A 93 -14.82 9.48 10.14
C GLU A 93 -14.87 11.01 10.02
N VAL A 94 -14.65 11.73 11.13
CA VAL A 94 -14.59 13.20 11.14
C VAL A 94 -13.48 13.72 10.24
N LYS A 95 -12.29 13.09 10.26
CA LYS A 95 -11.19 13.47 9.37
C LYS A 95 -11.59 13.30 7.90
N LYS A 96 -12.26 12.19 7.55
CA LYS A 96 -12.75 11.94 6.19
C LYS A 96 -13.75 13.02 5.76
N LYS A 97 -14.79 13.26 6.56
CA LYS A 97 -15.82 14.28 6.28
C LYS A 97 -15.22 15.69 6.15
N ARG A 98 -14.29 16.04 7.03
CA ARG A 98 -13.57 17.33 6.95
C ARG A 98 -12.80 17.46 5.64
N ASN A 99 -12.11 16.40 5.20
CA ASN A 99 -11.32 16.43 3.98
C ASN A 99 -12.19 16.40 2.72
N SER A 100 -13.39 15.81 2.75
CA SER A 100 -14.35 15.88 1.64
C SER A 100 -15.19 17.16 1.63
N GLY A 101 -15.03 18.03 2.63
CA GLY A 101 -15.80 19.25 2.75
C GLY A 101 -17.26 19.03 3.17
N GLU A 102 -17.60 17.84 3.67
CA GLU A 102 -18.93 17.50 4.17
C GLU A 102 -19.18 18.10 5.56
N GLU A 103 -20.45 18.14 5.94
CA GLU A 103 -20.85 18.46 7.32
C GLU A 103 -20.33 17.39 8.29
N TYR A 104 -19.80 17.83 9.43
CA TYR A 104 -19.32 16.91 10.45
C TYR A 104 -19.48 17.47 11.87
N THR A 105 -19.49 16.57 12.84
CA THR A 105 -19.69 16.91 14.24
C THR A 105 -18.44 16.65 15.05
N TYR A 106 -17.95 17.66 15.78
CA TYR A 106 -16.94 17.45 16.80
C TYR A 106 -17.58 16.86 18.06
N LEU A 107 -16.97 15.79 18.55
CA LEU A 107 -17.27 15.18 19.84
C LEU A 107 -16.10 15.46 20.77
N ASP A 108 -16.05 16.70 21.23
CA ASP A 108 -15.18 17.08 22.35
C ASP A 108 -16.07 17.29 23.59
N THR A 109 -16.06 18.47 24.20
CA THR A 109 -16.88 18.80 25.38
C THR A 109 -18.29 19.31 25.05
N ARG A 110 -18.50 19.86 23.85
CA ARG A 110 -19.81 20.24 23.31
C ARG A 110 -19.94 19.67 21.90
N ILE A 111 -21.14 19.21 21.57
CA ILE A 111 -21.47 18.75 20.21
C ILE A 111 -21.51 20.00 19.33
N THR A 112 -20.48 20.21 18.52
CA THR A 112 -20.40 21.31 17.55
C THR A 112 -20.51 20.75 16.15
N VAL A 113 -21.54 21.18 15.42
CA VAL A 113 -21.74 20.84 14.01
C VAL A 113 -21.02 21.88 13.15
N VAL A 114 -20.13 21.41 12.28
CA VAL A 114 -19.48 22.23 11.26
C VAL A 114 -20.19 21.96 9.94
N PRO A 115 -20.81 22.97 9.30
CA PRO A 115 -21.56 22.78 8.07
C PRO A 115 -20.64 22.38 6.91
N ALA A 116 -21.25 21.81 5.87
CA ALA A 116 -20.56 21.51 4.63
C ALA A 116 -19.95 22.78 4.00
N ARG A 117 -18.83 22.61 3.31
CA ARG A 117 -18.13 23.69 2.62
C ARG A 117 -18.98 24.17 1.45
N GLN A 118 -19.04 25.48 1.28
CA GLN A 118 -19.75 26.15 0.21
C GLN A 118 -18.84 27.22 -0.39
N ILE A 119 -19.12 27.62 -1.63
CA ILE A 119 -18.45 28.75 -2.27
C ILE A 119 -18.86 30.02 -1.50
N GLY A 120 -17.87 30.81 -1.09
CA GLY A 120 -18.09 32.04 -0.34
C GLY A 120 -18.70 33.15 -1.20
N GLU A 121 -19.09 34.23 -0.53
CA GLU A 121 -19.59 35.43 -1.21
C GLU A 121 -18.52 36.02 -2.15
N PRO A 122 -18.92 36.65 -3.27
CA PRO A 122 -17.99 37.32 -4.17
C PRO A 122 -17.16 38.37 -3.41
N CYS A 123 -15.83 38.36 -3.62
CA CYS A 123 -14.98 39.41 -3.06
C CYS A 123 -15.31 40.78 -3.67
N SER A 124 -15.00 41.85 -2.93
CA SER A 124 -15.00 43.22 -3.45
C SER A 124 -14.05 43.41 -4.65
N CYS A 125 -13.06 42.54 -4.78
CA CYS A 125 -12.04 42.54 -5.81
C CYS A 125 -12.51 42.08 -7.20
N GLN A 126 -13.77 41.66 -7.36
CA GLN A 126 -14.36 41.17 -8.62
C GLN A 126 -13.55 40.03 -9.28
N CYS A 127 -12.85 39.20 -8.50
CA CYS A 127 -12.10 38.05 -9.07
C CYS A 127 -13.05 36.97 -9.61
N LEU A 128 -14.19 36.78 -8.95
CA LEU A 128 -15.20 35.78 -9.31
C LEU A 128 -15.77 36.03 -10.71
N SER A 129 -16.00 37.30 -11.07
CA SER A 129 -16.53 37.65 -12.39
C SER A 129 -15.51 37.43 -13.52
N LYS A 130 -14.22 37.59 -13.24
CA LYS A 130 -13.14 37.34 -14.22
C LYS A 130 -12.94 35.86 -14.49
N ILE A 131 -13.01 35.02 -13.46
CA ILE A 131 -12.85 33.57 -13.60
C ILE A 131 -14.11 32.93 -14.16
N GLY A 132 -15.28 33.46 -13.78
CA GLY A 132 -16.59 32.91 -14.11
C GLY A 132 -17.05 31.89 -13.06
N GLN A 133 -18.34 31.97 -12.69
CA GLN A 133 -18.93 31.14 -11.63
C GLN A 133 -18.80 29.64 -11.94
N ASP A 134 -18.95 29.25 -13.20
CA ASP A 134 -18.88 27.84 -13.62
C ASP A 134 -17.48 27.25 -13.41
N ASN A 135 -16.44 28.03 -13.69
CA ASN A 135 -15.05 27.62 -13.49
C ASN A 135 -14.74 27.52 -11.99
N VAL A 136 -15.24 28.46 -11.18
CA VAL A 136 -15.11 28.41 -9.71
C VAL A 136 -15.80 27.16 -9.16
N GLN A 137 -17.02 26.85 -9.62
CA GLN A 137 -17.73 25.65 -9.20
C GLN A 137 -16.98 24.37 -9.58
N ARG A 138 -16.42 24.33 -10.80
CA ARG A 138 -15.62 23.18 -11.26
C ARG A 138 -14.37 22.98 -10.39
N ILE A 139 -13.62 24.05 -10.12
CA ILE A 139 -12.43 24.01 -9.26
C ILE A 139 -12.82 23.59 -7.83
N PHE A 140 -13.91 24.15 -7.31
CA PHE A 140 -14.42 23.84 -5.98
C PHE A 140 -14.75 22.35 -5.84
N ASN A 141 -15.51 21.80 -6.79
CA ASN A 141 -15.88 20.38 -6.79
C ASN A 141 -14.64 19.50 -6.92
N ALA A 142 -13.76 19.78 -7.88
CA ALA A 142 -12.55 19.01 -8.10
C ALA A 142 -11.63 18.97 -6.87
N PHE A 143 -11.49 20.10 -6.16
CA PHE A 143 -10.67 20.18 -4.94
C PHE A 143 -11.22 19.32 -3.79
N TRP A 144 -12.52 19.38 -3.54
CA TRP A 144 -13.15 18.64 -2.44
C TRP A 144 -13.35 17.15 -2.74
N GLU A 145 -13.54 16.79 -4.01
CA GLU A 145 -13.63 15.40 -4.47
C GLU A 145 -12.37 14.57 -4.15
N LEU A 146 -11.19 15.21 -4.08
CA LEU A 146 -9.93 14.55 -3.72
C LEU A 146 -9.99 13.88 -2.34
N GLY A 147 -10.74 14.43 -1.37
CA GLY A 147 -10.96 13.85 -0.05
C GLY A 147 -9.70 13.56 0.79
N ASN A 148 -8.53 14.03 0.34
CA ASN A 148 -7.22 13.75 0.93
C ASN A 148 -6.40 15.03 1.01
N TYR A 149 -5.85 15.29 2.20
CA TYR A 149 -5.09 16.49 2.51
C TYR A 149 -3.84 16.68 1.63
N ASP A 150 -3.08 15.61 1.39
CA ASP A 150 -1.84 15.69 0.62
C ASP A 150 -2.15 15.94 -0.86
N LEU A 151 -3.19 15.30 -1.39
CA LEU A 151 -3.66 15.53 -2.75
C LEU A 151 -4.19 16.95 -2.92
N GLN A 152 -4.98 17.45 -1.97
CA GLN A 152 -5.48 18.83 -1.95
C GLN A 152 -4.34 19.84 -1.95
N ASN A 153 -3.31 19.64 -1.13
CA ASN A 153 -2.13 20.51 -1.15
C ASN A 153 -1.41 20.42 -2.50
N SER A 154 -1.21 19.23 -3.04
CA SER A 154 -0.57 19.06 -4.35
C SER A 154 -1.34 19.76 -5.47
N TYR A 155 -2.68 19.72 -5.43
CA TYR A 155 -3.56 20.41 -6.38
C TYR A 155 -3.35 21.92 -6.33
N LEU A 156 -3.22 22.48 -5.12
CA LEU A 156 -2.94 23.92 -4.95
C LEU A 156 -1.55 24.31 -5.44
N TYR A 157 -0.54 23.43 -5.34
CA TYR A 157 0.83 23.72 -5.80
C TYR A 157 1.02 23.57 -7.31
N GLN A 158 0.24 22.72 -7.98
CA GLN A 158 0.30 22.57 -9.44
C GLN A 158 -0.30 23.78 -10.19
N SER A 159 -1.14 24.57 -9.51
CA SER A 159 -1.78 25.75 -10.09
C SER A 159 -0.95 27.04 -10.03
N TRP A 160 0.35 26.97 -9.69
CA TRP A 160 1.29 28.10 -9.66
C TRP A 160 2.46 27.90 -10.61
#